data_AF-A0A973FSG8-F1
#
_entry.id   AF-A0A973FSG8-F1
#
_cell.length_a   1.000
_cell.length_b   1.000
_cell.length_c   1.000
_cell.angle_alpha   90.00
_cell.angle_beta   90.00
_cell.angle_gamma   90.00
#
_symmetry.space_group_name_H-M   'P 1'
#
loop_
_entity.id
_entity.type
_entity.pdbx_description
1 polymer ?
#
loop_
_entity_poly.entity_id
_entity_poly.type
_entity_poly.pdbx_seq_one_letter_code
_entity_poly.pdbx_strand_id
1 'polypeptide(L)'
;MTTHAPWPPSLVAYDRVQARELLRHSTAQHLRDALRGGNFGAALSPEERAELDALLTAWVQRALGYVFLRDAMLVDEQRGAQIFGLICAGLTRDHVTLTPEQAVPLRARGMGDLAAADLADLARREPPIAQLVGMAEREG
;
A
#
# COMPACT_ATOMS: atom_id res chain seq x y z
N MET A 1 -6.18 24.97 -14.38
CA MET A 1 -6.18 23.51 -14.53
C MET A 1 -4.77 23.03 -14.29
N THR A 2 -4.42 22.77 -13.03
CA THR A 2 -3.11 22.20 -12.66
C THR A 2 -3.18 20.71 -12.96
N THR A 3 -2.57 20.32 -14.08
CA THR A 3 -2.28 18.94 -14.40
C THR A 3 -1.44 18.40 -13.24
N HIS A 4 -2.02 17.58 -12.36
CA HIS A 4 -1.24 16.79 -11.41
C HIS A 4 -0.25 16.02 -12.27
N ALA A 5 1.02 16.43 -12.25
CA ALA A 5 2.06 15.62 -12.84
C ALA A 5 1.94 14.24 -12.17
N PRO A 6 1.75 13.15 -12.93
CA PRO A 6 1.69 11.83 -12.32
C PRO A 6 2.98 11.68 -11.51
N TRP A 7 2.84 11.38 -10.22
CA TRP A 7 4.00 11.11 -9.38
C TRP A 7 4.93 10.16 -10.13
N PRO A 8 6.26 10.43 -10.14
CA PRO A 8 7.18 9.51 -10.77
C PRO A 8 6.97 8.12 -10.17
N PRO A 9 6.94 7.07 -11.01
CA PRO A 9 6.63 5.72 -10.56
C PRO A 9 7.57 5.32 -9.43
N SER A 10 7.02 4.80 -8.33
CA SER A 10 7.81 4.38 -7.18
C SER A 10 7.72 2.88 -6.97
N LEU A 11 8.85 2.26 -6.60
CA LEU A 11 8.89 0.93 -6.02
C LEU A 11 8.77 1.08 -4.51
N VAL A 12 7.88 0.31 -3.88
CA VAL A 12 7.57 0.42 -2.46
C VAL A 12 7.78 -0.93 -1.80
N ALA A 13 8.48 -0.95 -0.67
CA ALA A 13 8.55 -2.09 0.22
C ALA A 13 7.73 -1.79 1.48
N TYR A 14 6.74 -2.63 1.75
CA TYR A 14 5.82 -2.51 2.88
C TYR A 14 5.85 -3.77 3.74
N ASP A 15 5.42 -3.64 5.00
CA ASP A 15 5.33 -4.79 5.92
C ASP A 15 4.14 -5.69 5.56
N ARG A 16 4.43 -6.77 4.82
CA ARG A 16 3.43 -7.73 4.36
C ARG A 16 2.80 -8.53 5.49
N VAL A 17 3.56 -8.84 6.53
CA VAL A 17 3.07 -9.59 7.70
C VAL A 17 2.06 -8.72 8.44
N GLN A 18 2.42 -7.48 8.74
CA GLN A 18 1.55 -6.53 9.42
C GLN A 18 0.31 -6.19 8.58
N ALA A 19 0.45 -6.05 7.26
CA ALA A 19 -0.70 -5.86 6.37
C ALA A 19 -1.68 -7.03 6.48
N ARG A 20 -1.19 -8.28 6.42
CA ARG A 20 -2.02 -9.48 6.56
C ARG A 20 -2.69 -9.58 7.93
N GLU A 21 -1.96 -9.29 9.00
CA GLU A 21 -2.49 -9.29 10.37
C GLU A 21 -3.60 -8.24 10.52
N LEU A 22 -3.36 -7.03 10.02
CA LEU A 22 -4.34 -5.95 10.04
C LEU A 22 -5.60 -6.33 9.25
N LEU A 23 -5.46 -6.92 8.06
CA LEU A 23 -6.60 -7.36 7.26
C LEU A 23 -7.42 -8.47 7.92
N ARG A 24 -6.77 -9.40 8.62
CA ARG A 24 -7.43 -10.56 9.24
C ARG A 24 -8.07 -10.24 10.58
N HIS A 25 -7.47 -9.36 11.37
CA HIS A 25 -7.83 -9.18 12.78
C HIS A 25 -8.42 -7.80 13.09
N SER A 26 -8.40 -6.86 12.13
CA SER A 26 -8.99 -5.54 12.29
C SER A 26 -10.28 -5.37 11.47
N THR A 27 -11.11 -4.45 11.93
CA THR A 27 -12.34 -4.01 11.24
C THR A 27 -12.13 -2.61 10.67
N ALA A 28 -13.01 -2.17 9.77
CA ALA A 28 -12.97 -0.81 9.24
C ALA A 28 -13.05 0.26 10.35
N GLN A 29 -13.82 -0.03 11.42
CA GLN A 29 -13.90 0.86 12.57
C GLN A 29 -12.60 0.91 13.36
N HIS A 30 -12.01 -0.24 13.68
CA HIS A 30 -10.72 -0.26 14.39
C HIS A 30 -9.62 0.46 13.61
N LEU A 31 -9.53 0.24 12.30
CA LEU A 31 -8.54 0.93 11.46
C LEU A 31 -8.78 2.44 11.43
N ARG A 32 -10.04 2.89 11.32
CA ARG A 32 -10.39 4.32 11.35
C ARG A 32 -9.99 4.95 12.69
N ASP A 33 -10.28 4.29 13.79
CA ASP A 33 -9.99 4.80 15.12
C ASP A 33 -8.45 4.84 15.34
N ALA A 34 -7.70 3.85 14.85
CA ALA A 34 -6.24 3.86 14.84
C ALA A 34 -5.67 4.99 13.97
N LEU A 35 -6.25 5.24 12.79
CA LEU A 35 -5.86 6.33 11.90
C LEU A 35 -6.11 7.70 12.54
N ARG A 36 -7.25 7.91 13.19
CA ARG A 36 -7.56 9.17 13.89
C ARG A 36 -6.73 9.36 15.16
N GLY A 37 -6.45 8.27 15.87
CA GLY A 37 -5.60 8.26 17.05
C GLY A 37 -4.11 8.38 16.77
N GLY A 38 -3.68 8.33 15.49
CA GLY A 38 -2.27 8.40 15.11
C GLY A 38 -1.48 7.11 15.34
N ASN A 39 -2.16 6.00 15.62
CA ASN A 39 -1.55 4.67 15.79
C ASN A 39 -1.33 3.94 14.46
N PHE A 40 -1.83 4.50 13.35
CA PHE A 40 -1.66 3.97 12.00
C PHE A 40 -1.48 5.11 10.99
N GLY A 41 -0.77 4.83 9.90
CA GLY A 41 -0.65 5.75 8.76
C GLY A 41 0.40 6.84 8.96
N ALA A 42 1.48 6.57 9.70
CA ALA A 42 2.58 7.51 9.88
C ALA A 42 3.30 7.84 8.55
N ALA A 43 3.33 6.88 7.62
CA ALA A 43 3.91 7.01 6.29
C ALA A 43 2.95 7.67 5.26
N LEU A 44 1.68 7.89 5.63
CA LEU A 44 0.69 8.49 4.72
C LEU A 44 0.87 10.01 4.67
N SER A 45 0.76 10.55 3.46
CA SER A 45 0.56 11.99 3.27
C SER A 45 -0.78 12.44 3.89
N PRO A 46 -0.95 13.74 4.15
CA PRO A 46 -2.23 14.27 4.64
C PRO A 46 -3.42 13.96 3.72
N GLU A 47 -3.18 13.94 2.41
CA GLU A 47 -4.21 13.63 1.40
C GLU A 47 -4.62 12.17 1.46
N GLU A 48 -3.66 11.23 1.45
CA GLU A 48 -3.92 9.79 1.57
C GLU A 48 -4.58 9.44 2.90
N ARG A 49 -4.21 10.13 3.98
CA ARG A 49 -4.83 9.96 5.30
C ARG A 49 -6.27 10.43 5.31
N ALA A 50 -6.57 11.56 4.68
CA ALA A 50 -7.94 12.06 4.55
C ALA A 50 -8.79 11.12 3.67
N GLU A 51 -8.20 10.61 2.59
CA GLU A 51 -8.84 9.65 1.69
C GLU A 51 -9.18 8.35 2.43
N LEU A 52 -8.21 7.78 3.16
CA LEU A 52 -8.44 6.56 3.94
C LEU A 52 -9.52 6.76 5.02
N ASP A 53 -9.51 7.88 5.73
CA ASP A 53 -10.54 8.18 6.74
C ASP A 53 -11.93 8.28 6.12
N ALA A 54 -12.05 8.93 4.95
CA ALA A 54 -13.31 9.08 4.22
C ALA A 54 -13.84 7.72 3.75
N LEU A 55 -12.97 6.88 3.17
CA LEU A 55 -13.31 5.54 2.71
C LEU A 55 -13.78 4.65 3.87
N LEU A 56 -13.05 4.63 4.98
CA LEU A 56 -13.40 3.86 6.16
C LEU A 56 -14.68 4.38 6.83
N THR A 57 -14.89 5.69 6.87
CA THR A 57 -16.11 6.30 7.40
C THR A 57 -17.33 5.89 6.58
N ALA A 58 -17.24 5.98 5.25
CA ALA A 58 -18.30 5.54 4.36
C ALA A 58 -18.58 4.04 4.50
N TRP A 59 -17.54 3.25 4.82
CA TRP A 59 -17.70 1.81 5.05
C TRP A 59 -18.46 1.51 6.34
N VAL A 60 -18.05 2.13 7.45
CA VAL A 60 -18.68 1.98 8.76
C VAL A 60 -20.16 2.40 8.72
N GLN A 61 -20.47 3.48 7.99
CA GLN A 61 -21.84 3.98 7.83
C GLN A 61 -22.75 3.03 7.03
N ARG A 62 -22.18 2.15 6.19
CA ARG A 62 -22.94 1.17 5.40
C ARG A 62 -23.45 -0.02 6.22
N ALA A 63 -23.20 -0.03 7.54
CA ALA A 63 -23.74 -1.01 8.48
C ALA A 63 -23.44 -2.48 8.11
N LEU A 64 -22.24 -2.77 7.58
CA LEU A 64 -21.82 -4.14 7.30
C LEU A 64 -21.70 -5.03 8.56
N GLY A 65 -21.93 -4.49 9.76
CA GLY A 65 -21.77 -5.19 11.01
C GLY A 65 -20.29 -5.37 11.38
N TYR A 66 -20.01 -6.30 12.29
CA TYR A 66 -18.65 -6.63 12.68
C TYR A 66 -18.02 -7.55 11.63
N VAL A 67 -17.41 -6.94 10.61
CA VAL A 67 -16.74 -7.65 9.50
C VAL A 67 -15.27 -7.25 9.47
N PHE A 68 -14.40 -8.24 9.38
CA PHE A 68 -12.96 -8.01 9.23
C PHE A 68 -12.65 -7.37 7.89
N LEU A 69 -11.61 -6.55 7.84
CA LEU A 69 -11.22 -5.81 6.63
C LEU A 69 -11.08 -6.73 5.41
N ARG A 70 -10.47 -7.92 5.59
CA ARG A 70 -10.34 -8.92 4.52
C ARG A 70 -11.68 -9.24 3.87
N ASP A 71 -12.68 -9.55 4.68
CA ASP A 71 -13.99 -9.98 4.18
C ASP A 71 -14.80 -8.79 3.67
N ALA A 72 -14.67 -7.64 4.32
CA ALA A 72 -15.30 -6.41 3.87
C ALA A 72 -14.83 -6.04 2.45
N MET A 73 -13.53 -6.15 2.16
CA MET A 73 -12.93 -5.88 0.84
C MET A 73 -13.51 -6.76 -0.28
N LEU A 74 -14.00 -7.96 0.04
CA LEU A 74 -14.65 -8.84 -0.95
C LEU A 74 -16.08 -8.40 -1.28
N VAL A 75 -16.73 -7.62 -0.41
CA VAL A 75 -18.09 -7.11 -0.62
C VAL A 75 -18.10 -5.89 -1.55
N ASP A 76 -17.05 -5.09 -1.51
CA ASP A 76 -16.84 -3.91 -2.38
C ASP A 76 -15.41 -3.94 -2.92
N GLU A 77 -15.19 -4.69 -4.00
CA GLU A 77 -13.86 -4.94 -4.55
C GLU A 77 -13.15 -3.65 -5.02
N GLN A 78 -13.90 -2.73 -5.63
CA GLN A 78 -13.35 -1.48 -6.13
C GLN A 78 -12.81 -0.63 -4.98
N ARG A 79 -13.61 -0.44 -3.93
CA ARG A 79 -13.21 0.33 -2.76
C ARG A 79 -12.19 -0.43 -1.92
N GLY A 80 -12.32 -1.75 -1.86
CA GLY A 80 -11.41 -2.65 -1.18
C GLY A 80 -9.99 -2.55 -1.74
N ALA A 81 -9.83 -2.52 -3.07
CA ALA A 81 -8.53 -2.32 -3.70
C ALA A 81 -7.88 -0.98 -3.33
N GLN A 82 -8.67 0.11 -3.29
CA GLN A 82 -8.19 1.44 -2.92
C GLN A 82 -7.75 1.49 -1.45
N ILE A 83 -8.56 0.95 -0.54
CA ILE A 83 -8.23 0.86 0.89
C ILE A 83 -7.00 -0.03 1.11
N PHE A 84 -6.90 -1.16 0.39
CA PHE A 84 -5.72 -2.02 0.47
C PHE A 84 -4.45 -1.29 0.03
N GLY A 85 -4.50 -0.54 -1.07
CA GLY A 85 -3.39 0.31 -1.51
C GLY A 85 -2.95 1.31 -0.43
N LEU A 86 -3.90 2.00 0.20
CA LEU A 86 -3.62 2.95 1.28
C LEU A 86 -3.11 2.26 2.56
N ILE A 87 -3.54 1.03 2.84
CA ILE A 87 -2.97 0.23 3.93
C ILE A 87 -1.50 -0.09 3.65
N CYS A 88 -1.19 -0.56 2.45
CA CYS A 88 0.19 -0.84 2.05
C CYS A 88 1.04 0.42 2.09
N ALA A 89 0.54 1.56 1.61
CA ALA A 89 1.22 2.85 1.71
C ALA A 89 1.50 3.24 3.17
N GLY A 90 0.52 3.06 4.06
CA GLY A 90 0.66 3.35 5.49
C GLY A 90 1.62 2.41 6.23
N LEU A 91 1.93 1.25 5.64
CA LEU A 91 2.88 0.25 6.12
C LEU A 91 4.19 0.24 5.34
N THR A 92 4.44 1.27 4.53
CA THR A 92 5.69 1.46 3.79
C THR A 92 6.85 1.58 4.76
N ARG A 93 7.89 0.76 4.56
CA ARG A 93 9.16 0.84 5.28
C ARG A 93 10.19 1.63 4.50
N ASP A 94 10.20 1.46 3.18
CA ASP A 94 11.10 2.18 2.30
C ASP A 94 10.52 2.25 0.87
N HIS A 95 10.98 3.21 0.08
CA HIS A 95 10.58 3.38 -1.31
C HIS A 95 11.70 3.99 -2.15
N VAL A 96 11.68 3.69 -3.44
CA VAL A 96 12.58 4.27 -4.44
C VAL A 96 11.75 4.83 -5.58
N THR A 97 12.04 6.08 -5.92
CA THR A 97 11.52 6.70 -7.14
C THR A 97 12.25 6.13 -8.34
N LEU A 98 11.49 5.65 -9.33
CA LEU A 98 12.00 5.10 -10.57
C LEU A 98 12.00 6.15 -11.67
N THR A 99 12.99 6.07 -12.55
CA THR A 99 12.93 6.78 -13.83
C THR A 99 11.87 6.16 -14.73
N PRO A 100 11.34 6.90 -15.73
CA PRO A 100 10.39 6.34 -16.69
C PRO A 100 10.91 5.07 -17.38
N GLU A 101 12.20 5.03 -17.70
CA GLU A 101 12.86 3.88 -18.34
C GLU A 101 12.91 2.64 -17.44
N GLN A 102 13.13 2.84 -16.13
CA GLN A 102 13.11 1.75 -15.14
C GLN A 102 11.68 1.23 -14.89
N ALA A 103 10.66 2.10 -14.97
CA ALA A 103 9.29 1.74 -14.68
C ALA A 103 8.56 1.01 -15.81
N VAL A 104 8.91 1.27 -17.07
CA VAL A 104 8.32 0.58 -18.24
C VAL A 104 8.38 -0.96 -18.15
N PRO A 105 9.56 -1.59 -17.93
CA PRO A 105 9.65 -3.04 -17.85
C PRO A 105 8.90 -3.62 -16.63
N LEU A 106 8.82 -2.88 -15.52
CA LEU A 106 8.07 -3.30 -14.33
C LEU A 106 6.56 -3.26 -14.56
N ARG A 107 6.05 -2.22 -15.21
CA ARG A 107 4.63 -2.12 -15.57
C ARG A 107 4.21 -3.23 -16.54
N ALA A 108 5.09 -3.63 -17.46
CA ALA A 108 4.83 -4.71 -18.41
C ALA A 108 4.71 -6.09 -17.74
N ARG A 109 5.34 -6.30 -16.57
CA ARG A 109 5.18 -7.52 -15.76
C ARG A 109 3.89 -7.54 -14.92
N GLY A 110 3.14 -6.44 -14.90
CA GLY A 110 1.93 -6.24 -14.11
C GLY A 110 2.23 -5.60 -12.75
N MET A 111 1.31 -4.78 -12.24
CA MET A 111 1.43 -4.12 -10.92
C MET A 111 1.11 -5.05 -9.73
N GLY A 112 1.19 -6.38 -9.93
CA GLY A 112 1.02 -7.37 -8.86
C GLY A 112 2.27 -7.46 -7.97
N ASP A 113 2.22 -8.34 -6.95
CA ASP A 113 3.36 -8.65 -6.07
C ASP A 113 4.61 -8.97 -6.91
N LEU A 114 5.55 -8.01 -7.00
CA LEU A 114 6.85 -8.22 -7.65
C LEU A 114 7.73 -9.07 -6.73
N ALA A 115 8.28 -10.17 -7.24
CA ALA A 115 9.23 -10.96 -6.48
C ALA A 115 10.63 -10.35 -6.55
N ALA A 116 11.47 -10.64 -5.55
CA ALA A 116 12.89 -10.27 -5.57
C ALA A 116 13.60 -10.73 -6.86
N ALA A 117 13.24 -11.92 -7.37
CA ALA A 117 13.76 -12.47 -8.63
C ALA A 117 13.39 -11.61 -9.84
N ASP A 118 12.21 -10.96 -9.86
CA ASP A 118 11.78 -10.08 -10.95
C ASP A 118 12.59 -8.78 -10.98
N LEU A 119 13.11 -8.37 -9.83
CA LEU A 119 13.89 -7.15 -9.64
C LEU A 119 15.40 -7.37 -9.72
N ALA A 120 15.88 -8.63 -9.81
CA ALA A 120 17.30 -8.96 -9.72
C ALA A 120 18.19 -8.22 -10.74
N ASP A 121 17.71 -8.04 -11.98
CA ASP A 121 18.45 -7.29 -13.02
C ASP A 121 18.55 -5.79 -12.72
N LEU A 122 17.47 -5.19 -12.20
CA LEU A 122 17.48 -3.78 -11.79
C LEU A 122 18.33 -3.60 -10.53
N ALA A 123 18.17 -4.47 -9.52
CA ALA A 123 18.95 -4.44 -8.29
C ALA A 123 20.46 -4.54 -8.55
N ARG A 124 20.91 -5.32 -9.55
CA ARG A 124 22.33 -5.38 -9.93
C ARG A 124 22.89 -4.05 -10.43
N ARG A 125 22.05 -3.21 -11.04
CA ARG A 125 22.47 -1.95 -11.69
C ARG A 125 22.22 -0.74 -10.81
N GLU A 126 21.24 -0.82 -9.91
CA GLU A 126 20.72 0.28 -9.12
C GLU A 126 20.85 -0.02 -7.62
N PRO A 127 21.85 0.55 -6.92
CA PRO A 127 22.06 0.32 -5.50
C PRO A 127 20.85 0.58 -4.61
N PRO A 128 20.01 1.62 -4.84
CA PRO A 128 18.79 1.83 -4.05
C PRO A 128 17.77 0.68 -4.21
N ILE A 129 17.64 0.10 -5.40
CA ILE A 129 16.74 -1.03 -5.64
C ILE A 129 17.28 -2.30 -4.98
N ALA A 130 18.60 -2.50 -4.96
CA ALA A 130 19.22 -3.61 -4.23
C ALA A 130 18.95 -3.54 -2.72
N GLN A 131 18.95 -2.34 -2.14
CA GLN A 131 18.63 -2.14 -0.72
C GLN A 131 17.17 -2.51 -0.42
N LEU A 132 16.23 -2.08 -1.28
CA LEU A 132 14.82 -2.47 -1.17
C LEU A 132 14.63 -3.99 -1.28
N VAL A 133 15.28 -4.65 -2.25
CA VAL A 133 15.19 -6.10 -2.41
C VAL A 133 15.75 -6.82 -1.18
N GLY A 134 16.92 -6.41 -0.70
CA GLY A 134 17.53 -7.01 0.49
C GLY A 134 16.74 -6.74 1.77
N MET A 135 15.95 -5.68 1.85
CA MET A 135 15.00 -5.46 2.94
C MET A 135 13.81 -6.42 2.81
N ALA A 136 13.18 -6.50 1.64
CA ALA A 136 12.06 -7.40 1.38
C ALA A 136 12.42 -8.88 1.68
N GLU A 137 13.61 -9.34 1.27
CA GLU A 137 14.06 -10.72 1.52
C GLU A 137 14.29 -11.05 3.00
N ARG A 138 14.68 -10.05 3.82
CA ARG A 138 14.89 -10.24 5.26
C ARG A 138 13.59 -10.24 6.04
N GLU A 139 12.54 -9.61 5.50
CA GLU A 139 11.33 -9.26 6.24
C GLU A 139 10.08 -10.06 5.80
N GLY A 140 10.13 -10.75 4.65
CA GLY A 140 9.19 -11.83 4.29
C GLY A 140 8.26 -11.59 3.10
#